data_AF-A0A6D0IB74-F1
#
_entry.id   AF-A0A6D0IB74-F1
#
_cell.length_a   1.000
_cell.length_b   1.000
_cell.length_c   1.000
_cell.angle_alpha   90.00
_cell.angle_beta   90.00
_cell.angle_gamma   90.00
#
_symmetry.space_group_name_H-M   'P 1'
#
loop_
_entity.id
_entity.type
_entity.pdbx_description
1 polymer ?
#
loop_
_entity_poly.entity_id
_entity_poly.type
_entity_poly.pdbx_seq_one_letter_code
_entity_poly.pdbx_strand_id
1 'polypeptide(L)' 'MSNPILSWRRVRALCVKETRQIVRDPSSWLIAVVIPLLLLFIFGYGINLDSSKLRVGILLEQRSEAALDFTHTMTGSPYI' A
#
# COMPACT_ATOMS: atom_id res chain seq x y z
N MET A 1 -10.07 -0.06 51.02
CA MET A 1 -10.51 -1.28 50.31
C MET A 1 -10.08 -1.17 48.85
N SER A 2 -8.86 -1.61 48.54
CA SER A 2 -8.29 -1.55 47.18
C SER A 2 -8.86 -2.71 46.36
N ASN A 3 -9.90 -2.44 45.57
CA ASN A 3 -10.36 -3.37 44.54
C ASN A 3 -9.29 -3.39 43.44
N PRO A 4 -8.64 -4.53 43.14
CA PRO A 4 -7.80 -4.61 41.96
C PRO A 4 -8.73 -4.44 40.74
N ILE A 5 -8.63 -3.28 40.11
CA ILE A 5 -9.47 -2.82 38.99
C ILE A 5 -9.34 -3.82 37.81
N LEU A 6 -8.20 -4.52 37.72
CA LEU A 6 -7.89 -5.49 36.69
C LEU A 6 -7.69 -6.89 37.31
N SER A 7 -8.64 -7.79 37.07
CA SER A 7 -8.47 -9.23 37.33
C SER A 7 -8.21 -9.95 36.02
N TRP A 8 -7.11 -10.70 35.94
CA TRP A 8 -6.72 -11.45 34.75
C TRP A 8 -7.81 -12.41 34.26
N ARG A 9 -8.60 -12.95 35.19
CA ARG A 9 -9.77 -13.78 34.90
C ARG A 9 -10.87 -13.02 34.16
N ARG A 10 -11.12 -11.74 34.52
CA ARG A 10 -12.12 -10.90 33.85
C ARG A 10 -11.65 -10.46 32.47
N VAL A 11 -10.39 -10.09 32.33
CA VAL A 11 -9.80 -9.71 31.04
C VAL A 11 -9.87 -10.88 30.06
N ARG A 12 -9.48 -12.09 30.49
CA ARG A 12 -9.58 -13.30 29.65
C ARG A 12 -11.02 -13.60 29.26
N ALA A 13 -11.97 -13.50 30.19
CA ALA A 13 -13.38 -13.71 29.89
C ALA A 13 -13.91 -12.69 28.86
N LEU A 14 -13.50 -11.42 28.98
CA LEU A 14 -13.86 -10.37 28.03
C LEU A 14 -13.25 -10.63 26.64
N CYS A 15 -11.95 -10.92 26.57
CA CYS A 15 -11.29 -11.26 25.30
C CYS A 15 -11.96 -12.44 24.60
N VAL A 16 -12.28 -13.51 25.33
CA VAL A 16 -12.97 -14.68 24.75
C VAL A 16 -14.36 -14.30 24.22
N LYS A 17 -15.12 -13.45 24.94
CA LYS A 17 -16.44 -12.98 24.47
C LYS A 17 -16.31 -12.21 23.16
N GLU A 18 -15.41 -11.23 23.12
CA GLU A 18 -15.22 -10.36 21.96
C GLU A 18 -14.64 -11.13 20.76
N THR A 19 -13.66 -12.02 20.97
CA THR A 19 -13.14 -12.89 19.89
C THR A 19 -14.24 -13.76 19.29
N ARG A 20 -15.10 -14.36 20.14
CA ARG A 20 -16.22 -15.17 19.64
C ARG A 20 -17.26 -14.34 18.89
N GLN A 21 -17.42 -13.06 19.25
CA GLN A 21 -18.30 -12.13 18.55
C GLN A 21 -17.73 -11.75 17.18
N ILE A 22 -16.45 -11.38 17.10
CA ILE A 22 -15.76 -11.04 15.85
C ILE A 22 -15.74 -12.23 14.88
N VAL A 23 -15.45 -13.44 15.37
CA VAL A 23 -15.39 -14.65 14.51
C VAL A 23 -16.76 -14.99 13.92
N ARG A 24 -17.86 -14.68 14.62
CA ARG A 24 -19.23 -14.95 14.14
C ARG A 24 -19.83 -13.78 13.37
N ASP A 25 -19.17 -12.64 13.36
CA ASP A 25 -19.62 -11.46 12.64
C ASP A 25 -19.15 -11.56 11.18
N PRO A 26 -20.08 -11.76 10.22
CA PRO A 26 -19.73 -11.89 8.81
C PRO A 26 -19.09 -10.62 8.25
N SER A 27 -19.38 -9.44 8.83
CA SER A 27 -18.79 -8.18 8.38
C SER A 27 -17.31 -8.08 8.75
N SER A 28 -16.93 -8.57 9.94
CA SER A 28 -15.54 -8.67 10.38
C SER A 28 -14.72 -9.58 9.47
N TRP A 29 -15.29 -10.72 9.05
CA TRP A 29 -14.67 -11.63 8.09
C TRP A 29 -14.52 -11.01 6.70
N LEU A 30 -15.56 -10.29 6.24
CA LEU A 30 -15.55 -9.60 4.96
C LEU A 30 -14.42 -8.56 4.91
N ILE A 31 -14.32 -7.71 5.93
CA ILE A 31 -13.30 -6.66 6.00
C ILE A 31 -11.88 -7.28 6.03
N ALA A 32 -11.69 -8.32 6.84
CA ALA A 32 -10.39 -9.00 6.98
C ALA A 32 -9.88 -9.64 5.69
N VAL A 33 -10.75 -9.98 4.74
CA VAL A 33 -10.38 -10.60 3.46
C VAL A 33 -10.45 -9.61 2.30
N VAL A 34 -11.53 -8.84 2.19
CA VAL A 34 -11.80 -7.97 1.03
C VAL A 34 -10.84 -6.79 0.99
N ILE A 35 -10.57 -6.13 2.11
CA ILE A 35 -9.63 -4.99 2.13
C ILE A 35 -8.24 -5.41 1.64
N PRO A 36 -7.59 -6.45 2.19
CA PRO A 36 -6.26 -6.84 1.73
C PRO A 36 -6.26 -7.34 0.28
N LEU A 37 -7.32 -8.01 -0.19
CA LEU A 37 -7.43 -8.39 -1.61
C LEU A 37 -7.55 -7.18 -2.53
N LEU A 38 -8.35 -6.19 -2.15
CA LEU A 38 -8.51 -4.95 -2.90
C LEU A 38 -7.18 -4.18 -2.94
N LEU A 39 -6.48 -4.08 -1.80
CA LEU A 39 -5.14 -3.50 -1.74
C LEU A 39 -4.15 -4.27 -2.62
N LEU A 40 -4.16 -5.60 -2.60
CA LEU A 40 -3.32 -6.42 -3.48
C LEU A 40 -3.64 -6.15 -4.95
N PHE A 41 -4.91 -5.98 -5.30
CA PHE A 41 -5.31 -5.62 -6.67
C PHE A 41 -4.83 -4.23 -7.05
N ILE A 42 -5.04 -3.22 -6.20
CA ILE A 42 -4.58 -1.85 -6.48
C ILE A 42 -3.05 -1.80 -6.57
N PHE A 43 -2.33 -2.45 -5.65
CA PHE A 43 -0.87 -2.42 -5.64
C PHE A 43 -0.27 -3.32 -6.72
N GLY A 44 -0.82 -4.51 -6.92
CA GLY A 44 -0.36 -5.47 -7.90
C GLY A 44 -0.68 -5.05 -9.34
N TYR A 45 -1.84 -4.47 -9.59
CA TYR A 45 -2.26 -4.03 -10.94
C TYR A 45 -2.03 -2.54 -11.18
N GLY A 46 -2.38 -1.69 -10.21
CA GLY A 46 -2.42 -0.24 -10.37
C GLY A 46 -1.08 0.47 -10.13
N ILE A 47 -0.15 -0.12 -9.37
CA ILE A 47 1.13 0.55 -9.07
C ILE A 47 2.27 0.09 -9.99
N ASN A 48 2.38 -1.18 -10.38
CA ASN A 48 3.54 -1.63 -11.17
C ASN A 48 3.33 -2.99 -11.87
N LEU A 49 2.71 -3.01 -13.05
CA LEU A 49 2.88 -4.13 -14.00
C LEU A 49 3.39 -3.71 -15.38
N ASP A 50 3.38 -2.41 -15.71
CA ASP A 50 3.98 -1.89 -16.94
C ASP A 50 4.52 -0.46 -16.74
N SER A 51 5.45 -0.27 -15.79
CA SER A 51 6.23 0.98 -15.72
C SER A 51 7.35 1.02 -16.77
N SER A 52 7.26 0.20 -17.83
CA SER A 52 8.21 0.23 -18.95
C SER A 52 7.93 1.38 -19.93
N LYS A 53 6.79 2.07 -19.79
CA LYS A 53 6.34 3.16 -20.68
C LYS A 53 5.93 4.42 -19.92
N LEU A 54 6.76 4.84 -18.96
CA LEU A 54 6.63 6.18 -18.40
C LEU A 54 6.95 7.19 -19.51
N ARG A 55 5.92 7.91 -20.00
CA ARG A 55 6.09 8.97 -21.00
C ARG A 55 6.78 10.16 -20.36
N VAL A 56 8.10 10.17 -20.36
CA VAL A 56 8.91 11.30 -19.91
C VAL A 56 9.10 12.27 -21.08
N GLY A 57 8.74 13.53 -20.89
CA GLY A 57 8.98 14.60 -21.86
C GLY A 57 10.19 15.43 -21.44
N ILE A 58 11.12 15.68 -22.37
CA ILE A 58 12.25 16.58 -22.13
C ILE A 58 11.95 17.93 -22.79
N LEU A 59 11.87 19.00 -21.99
CA LEU A 59 11.69 20.37 -22.50
C LEU A 59 13.06 21.03 -22.71
N LEU A 60 13.39 21.34 -23.96
CA LEU A 60 14.64 22.02 -24.32
C LEU A 60 14.40 23.53 -24.47
N GLU A 61 14.65 24.30 -23.42
CA GLU A 61 14.46 25.75 -23.44
C GLU A 61 15.64 26.50 -24.07
N GLN A 62 16.86 25.99 -23.90
CA GLN A 62 18.09 26.55 -24.47
C GLN A 62 18.85 25.49 -25.27
N ARG A 63 19.28 25.85 -26.49
CA ARG A 63 20.15 25.01 -27.35
C ARG A 63 21.63 25.21 -27.01
N SER A 64 22.03 24.87 -25.79
CA SER A 64 23.44 24.77 -25.41
C SER A 64 23.98 23.35 -25.68
N GLU A 65 25.29 23.20 -25.87
CA GLU A 65 25.91 21.88 -26.06
C GLU A 65 25.61 20.94 -24.89
N ALA A 66 25.68 21.43 -23.65
CA ALA A 66 25.39 20.64 -22.45
C ALA A 66 23.92 20.16 -22.41
N ALA A 67 22.97 20.98 -22.87
CA ALA A 67 21.56 20.59 -22.93
C ALA A 67 21.32 19.51 -24.00
N LEU A 68 22.01 19.61 -25.15
CA LEU A 68 21.92 18.62 -26.23
C LEU A 68 22.57 17.28 -25.84
N ASP A 69 23.70 17.31 -25.13
CA ASP A 69 24.37 16.10 -24.65
C ASP A 69 23.50 15.33 -23.63
N PHE A 70 22.82 16.07 -22.74
CA PHE A 70 21.87 15.52 -21.80
C PHE A 70 20.67 14.85 -22.49
N THR A 71 20.07 15.50 -23.49
CA THR A 71 18.93 14.91 -24.21
C THR A 71 19.33 13.71 -25.04
N HIS A 72 20.52 13.72 -25.65
CA HIS A 72 21.04 12.59 -26.39
C HIS A 72 21.26 11.38 -25.50
N THR A 73 21.76 11.60 -24.28
CA THR A 73 21.94 10.54 -23.27
C THR A 73 20.61 9.97 -22.78
N MET A 74 19.61 10.82 -22.53
CA MET A 74 18.29 10.40 -22.06
C MET A 74 17.49 9.65 -23.13
N THR A 75 17.58 10.08 -24.40
CA THR A 75 16.87 9.43 -25.53
C THR A 75 17.51 8.10 -25.96
N GLY A 76 18.79 7.90 -25.63
CA GLY A 76 19.51 6.64 -25.92
C GLY A 76 19.34 5.55 -24.86
N SER A 77 18.66 5.84 -23.74
CA SER A 77 18.48 4.91 -22.64
C SER A 77 17.33 3.92 -22.93
N PRO A 78 17.53 2.60 -22.79
CA PRO A 78 16.46 1.61 -23.02
C PRO A 78 15.38 1.57 -21.94
N TYR A 79 15.47 2.43 -20.92
CA TYR A 79 14.58 2.47 -19.76
C TYR A 79 13.67 3.72 -19.71
N ILE A 80 13.75 4.60 -20.73
CA ILE A 80 13.03 5.88 -20.84
C ILE A 80 12.46 5.98 -22.26
#